data_AF-A0A364N0T1-F1
#
_entry.id   AF-A0A364N0T1-F1
#
_cell.length_a   1.000
_cell.length_b   1.000
_cell.length_c   1.000
_cell.angle_alpha   90.00
_cell.angle_beta   90.00
_cell.angle_gamma   90.00
#
_symmetry.space_group_name_H-M   'P 1'
#
loop_
_entity.id
_entity.type
_entity.pdbx_description
1 polymer ?
#
loop_
_entity_poly.entity_id
_entity_poly.type
_entity_poly.pdbx_seq_one_letter_code
_entity_poly.pdbx_strand_id
1 'polypeptide(L)'
;MPLGWYFVSIALLWLAYQSTHKLWRRNLVRAPLVFSEMDTKTRTNVWMTKCDEVLGAGYKMLKNGLPMFRVTVDDGSEVLILNDRYLKELKMLPDSALNFAAAINSDLLAEYSHVKVAGPVGQHAIRSDLTPRLSRLMPSIASETVFALKHYFPWESGDWTPIIAFEAALNAVAQVSARLFVGEKLCRDPRWLRSSKASTMMAFATILAMKRWPGWVRPLVYRFVPEARELEKARAEAKGLLRAAAKAQLGRGSESPEDFLAHWVISKNPAWAQDYDAQVDLQLELSVAAIHTTTNAFTNMIFDLAAHPEYVQILRDEIKAALAKSQ
;
A
#
# COMPACT_ATOMS: atom_id res chain seq x y z
N MET A 1 -23.99 42.15 -12.55
CA MET A 1 -24.35 40.77 -12.16
C MET A 1 -24.09 40.62 -10.67
N PRO A 2 -25.06 40.21 -9.84
CA PRO A 2 -25.03 40.55 -8.42
C PRO A 2 -24.27 39.50 -7.62
N LEU A 3 -23.21 39.91 -6.91
CA LEU A 3 -22.48 39.06 -5.95
C LEU A 3 -23.39 38.38 -4.91
N GLY A 4 -24.57 38.94 -4.64
CA GLY A 4 -25.52 38.40 -3.67
C GLY A 4 -26.02 36.98 -3.97
N TRP A 5 -26.10 36.59 -5.25
CA TRP A 5 -26.52 35.22 -5.61
C TRP A 5 -25.48 34.17 -5.23
N TYR A 6 -24.19 34.51 -5.28
CA TYR A 6 -23.13 33.59 -4.85
C TYR A 6 -23.17 33.32 -3.35
N PHE A 7 -23.45 34.34 -2.53
CA PHE A 7 -23.58 34.16 -1.08
C PHE A 7 -24.80 33.30 -0.71
N VAL A 8 -25.92 33.47 -1.41
CA VAL A 8 -27.12 32.66 -1.21
C VAL A 8 -26.86 31.21 -1.63
N SER A 9 -26.19 30.98 -2.77
CA SER A 9 -25.81 29.63 -3.20
C SER A 9 -24.84 28.94 -2.24
N ILE A 10 -23.83 29.66 -1.72
CA ILE A 10 -22.90 29.12 -0.72
C ILE A 10 -23.63 28.79 0.59
N ALA A 11 -24.54 29.65 1.05
CA ALA A 11 -25.33 29.40 2.25
C ALA A 11 -26.27 28.20 2.09
N LEU A 12 -26.90 28.03 0.92
CA LEU A 12 -27.74 26.88 0.62
C LEU A 12 -26.94 25.58 0.50
N LEU A 13 -25.75 25.61 -0.11
CA LEU A 13 -24.84 24.47 -0.16
C LEU A 13 -24.33 24.10 1.24
N TRP A 14 -24.06 25.09 2.10
CA TRP A 14 -23.67 24.86 3.48
C TRP A 14 -24.82 24.28 4.32
N LEU A 15 -26.05 24.78 4.15
CA LEU A 15 -27.24 24.24 4.81
C LEU A 15 -27.60 22.83 4.30
N ALA A 16 -27.41 22.56 3.01
CA ALA A 16 -27.56 21.23 2.41
C ALA A 16 -26.48 20.28 2.92
N TYR A 17 -25.23 20.74 3.05
CA TYR A 17 -24.14 19.98 3.66
C TYR A 17 -24.44 19.70 5.14
N GLN A 18 -24.91 20.68 5.90
CA GLN A 18 -25.27 20.48 7.29
C GLN A 18 -26.44 19.52 7.46
N SER A 19 -27.50 19.64 6.64
CA SER A 19 -28.68 18.78 6.74
C SER A 19 -28.37 17.35 6.31
N THR A 20 -27.62 17.15 5.23
CA THR A 20 -27.13 15.82 4.81
C THR A 20 -26.18 15.23 5.85
N HIS A 21 -25.25 16.01 6.41
CA HIS A 21 -24.36 15.59 7.49
C HIS A 21 -25.13 15.23 8.78
N LYS A 22 -26.20 15.97 9.12
CA LYS A 22 -27.07 15.66 10.27
C LYS A 22 -27.93 14.42 10.04
N LEU A 23 -28.44 14.23 8.82
CA LEU A 23 -29.20 13.04 8.40
C LEU A 23 -28.30 11.80 8.38
N TRP A 24 -27.05 11.92 7.91
CA TRP A 24 -26.06 10.85 7.94
C TRP A 24 -25.71 10.44 9.38
N ARG A 25 -25.54 11.41 10.29
CA ARG A 25 -25.35 11.15 11.73
C ARG A 25 -26.55 10.47 12.41
N ARG A 26 -27.76 10.62 11.87
CA ARG A 26 -29.00 10.05 12.44
C ARG A 26 -29.10 8.53 12.24
N ASN A 27 -28.36 7.97 11.28
CA ASN A 27 -28.30 6.54 10.97
C ASN A 27 -27.05 5.84 11.49
N LEU A 28 -26.20 6.52 12.27
CA LEU A 28 -25.04 5.89 12.88
C LEU A 28 -25.47 4.99 14.05
N VAL A 29 -24.94 3.77 14.07
CA VAL A 29 -25.11 2.81 15.18
C VAL A 29 -24.75 3.50 16.50
N ARG A 30 -25.59 3.35 17.52
CA ARG A 30 -25.36 3.92 18.87
C ARG A 30 -24.15 3.25 19.51
N ALA A 31 -22.98 3.87 19.33
CA ALA A 31 -21.72 3.42 19.88
C ALA A 31 -20.97 4.60 20.53
N PRO A 32 -20.22 4.36 21.62
CA PRO A 32 -19.44 5.39 22.28
C PRO A 32 -18.38 5.94 21.33
N LEU A 33 -18.21 7.25 21.32
CA LEU A 33 -17.19 7.93 20.54
C LEU A 33 -15.96 8.16 21.42
N VAL A 34 -14.80 7.71 20.96
CA VAL A 34 -13.53 7.99 21.65
C VAL A 34 -13.28 9.48 21.65
N PHE A 35 -12.93 10.03 22.82
CA PHE A 35 -12.73 11.47 23.06
C PHE A 35 -13.93 12.33 22.65
N SER A 36 -15.14 11.88 23.03
CA SER A 36 -16.40 12.56 22.73
C SER A 36 -16.50 13.99 23.28
N GLU A 37 -15.73 14.30 24.31
CA GLU A 37 -15.61 15.61 24.95
C GLU A 37 -14.89 16.65 24.08
N MET A 38 -14.09 16.22 23.11
CA MET A 38 -13.38 17.11 22.19
C MET A 38 -14.30 17.54 21.03
N ASP A 39 -13.99 18.65 20.36
CA ASP A 39 -14.63 18.96 19.08
C ASP A 39 -14.07 18.08 17.94
N THR A 40 -14.75 18.04 16.78
CA THR A 40 -14.34 17.20 15.65
C THR A 40 -12.95 17.56 15.12
N LYS A 41 -12.59 18.85 15.04
CA LYS A 41 -11.30 19.29 14.53
C LYS A 41 -10.18 18.85 15.47
N THR A 42 -10.40 18.96 16.78
CA THR A 42 -9.46 18.45 17.79
C THR A 42 -9.30 16.94 17.69
N ARG A 43 -10.39 16.16 17.59
CA ARG A 43 -10.28 14.70 17.39
C ARG A 43 -9.55 14.32 16.10
N THR A 44 -9.82 14.99 14.99
CA THR A 44 -9.11 14.77 13.72
C THR A 44 -7.61 15.04 13.86
N ASN A 45 -7.21 16.09 14.59
CA ASN A 45 -5.81 16.36 14.84
C ASN A 45 -5.15 15.28 15.72
N VAL A 46 -5.85 14.81 16.76
CA VAL A 46 -5.37 13.70 17.60
C VAL A 46 -5.26 12.42 16.78
N TRP A 47 -6.21 12.11 15.90
CA TRP A 47 -6.09 10.99 14.97
C TRP A 47 -4.84 11.07 14.09
N MET A 48 -4.54 12.25 13.56
CA MET A 48 -3.39 12.45 12.67
C MET A 48 -2.03 12.39 13.38
N THR A 49 -1.97 12.64 14.70
CA THR A 49 -0.72 12.77 15.46
C THR A 49 -0.50 11.69 16.50
N LYS A 50 -1.57 11.09 17.01
CA LYS A 50 -1.64 10.18 18.17
C LYS A 50 -2.70 9.09 17.95
N CYS A 51 -2.72 8.50 16.75
CA CYS A 51 -3.68 7.46 16.37
C CYS A 51 -3.65 6.26 17.32
N ASP A 52 -2.48 5.89 17.81
CA ASP A 52 -2.25 4.84 18.79
C ASP A 52 -2.96 5.11 20.12
N GLU A 53 -2.96 6.35 20.62
CA GLU A 53 -3.71 6.73 21.82
C GLU A 53 -5.23 6.59 21.61
N VAL A 54 -5.73 7.01 20.44
CA VAL A 54 -7.16 6.88 20.07
C VAL A 54 -7.57 5.41 19.99
N LEU A 55 -6.79 4.59 19.28
CA LEU A 55 -7.06 3.16 19.14
C LEU A 55 -6.88 2.43 20.47
N GLY A 56 -5.90 2.80 21.29
CA GLY A 56 -5.69 2.24 22.62
C GLY A 56 -6.84 2.53 23.58
N ALA A 57 -7.38 3.75 23.57
CA ALA A 57 -8.57 4.11 24.34
C ALA A 57 -9.81 3.30 23.88
N GLY A 58 -10.03 3.20 22.57
CA GLY A 58 -11.10 2.36 22.03
C GLY A 58 -10.92 0.87 22.33
N TYR A 59 -9.68 0.36 22.28
CA TYR A 59 -9.38 -1.02 22.63
C TYR A 59 -9.72 -1.35 24.09
N LYS A 60 -9.44 -0.43 25.01
CA LYS A 60 -9.86 -0.56 26.42
C LYS A 60 -11.38 -0.64 26.55
N MET A 61 -12.14 0.12 25.76
CA MET A 61 -13.60 0.01 25.72
C MET A 61 -14.05 -1.41 25.31
N LEU A 62 -13.43 -1.99 24.28
CA LEU A 62 -13.72 -3.37 23.85
C LEU A 62 -13.37 -4.40 24.93
N LYS A 63 -12.23 -4.24 25.61
CA LYS A 63 -11.81 -5.11 26.72
C LYS A 63 -12.74 -5.01 27.93
N ASN A 64 -13.33 -3.84 28.16
CA ASN A 64 -14.34 -3.61 29.20
C ASN A 64 -15.74 -4.11 28.81
N GLY A 65 -15.85 -4.90 27.74
CA GLY A 65 -17.07 -5.61 27.37
C GLY A 65 -17.91 -4.93 26.29
N LEU A 66 -17.57 -3.72 25.85
CA LEU A 66 -18.32 -3.04 24.80
C LEU A 66 -18.16 -3.79 23.45
N PRO A 67 -19.25 -3.93 22.68
CA PRO A 67 -19.19 -4.63 21.40
C PRO A 67 -18.53 -3.79 20.29
N MET A 68 -18.51 -2.45 20.44
CA MET A 68 -18.06 -1.53 19.42
C MET A 68 -17.80 -0.13 19.99
N PHE A 69 -17.04 0.68 19.25
CA PHE A 69 -16.83 2.10 19.50
C PHE A 69 -16.68 2.85 18.19
N ARG A 70 -16.75 4.19 18.22
CA ARG A 70 -16.50 5.06 17.07
C ARG A 70 -15.23 5.87 17.29
N VAL A 71 -14.55 6.18 16.19
CA VAL A 71 -13.41 7.11 16.14
C VAL A 71 -13.65 8.15 15.07
N THR A 72 -13.18 9.38 15.29
CA THR A 72 -13.09 10.38 14.22
C THR A 72 -11.76 10.22 13.50
N VAL A 73 -11.79 10.14 12.17
CA VAL A 73 -10.59 9.95 11.33
C VAL A 73 -10.15 11.26 10.65
N ASP A 74 -9.21 11.18 9.71
CA ASP A 74 -8.49 12.31 9.12
C ASP A 74 -9.37 13.32 8.38
N ASP A 75 -10.46 12.85 7.75
CA ASP A 75 -11.40 13.71 7.03
C ASP A 75 -12.54 14.25 7.91
N GLY A 76 -12.52 13.95 9.22
CA GLY A 76 -13.54 14.33 10.18
C GLY A 76 -14.76 13.40 10.22
N SER A 77 -14.80 12.37 9.37
CA SER A 77 -15.82 11.32 9.43
C SER A 77 -15.66 10.45 10.67
N GLU A 78 -16.72 9.74 11.05
CA GLU A 78 -16.72 8.80 12.17
C GLU A 78 -16.74 7.36 11.64
N VAL A 79 -15.74 6.57 12.00
CA VAL A 79 -15.62 5.15 11.64
C VAL A 79 -16.01 4.29 12.84
N LEU A 80 -16.86 3.29 12.60
CA LEU A 80 -17.27 2.31 13.60
C LEU A 80 -16.25 1.16 13.66
N ILE A 81 -15.69 0.91 14.83
CA ILE A 81 -14.79 -0.20 15.11
C ILE A 81 -15.54 -1.26 15.91
N LEU A 82 -15.50 -2.49 15.41
CA LEU A 82 -16.20 -3.64 15.98
C LEU A 82 -15.23 -4.53 16.75
N ASN A 83 -15.74 -5.19 17.79
CA ASN A 83 -15.01 -6.24 18.48
C ASN A 83 -14.74 -7.43 17.53
N ASP A 84 -13.59 -8.08 17.70
CA ASP A 84 -13.15 -9.22 16.89
C ASP A 84 -14.10 -10.44 16.96
N ARG A 85 -14.99 -10.51 17.96
CA ARG A 85 -16.07 -11.51 18.00
C ARG A 85 -16.95 -11.50 16.75
N TYR A 86 -17.10 -10.35 16.08
CA TYR A 86 -17.94 -10.21 14.88
C TYR A 86 -17.22 -10.59 13.58
N LEU A 87 -15.92 -10.86 13.62
CA LEU A 87 -15.08 -11.02 12.43
C LEU A 87 -15.52 -12.20 11.55
N LYS A 88 -16.07 -13.27 12.14
CA LYS A 88 -16.65 -14.40 11.39
C LYS A 88 -17.90 -13.99 10.60
N GLU A 89 -18.79 -13.22 11.21
CA GLU A 89 -20.02 -12.73 10.58
C GLU A 89 -19.72 -11.73 9.47
N LEU A 90 -18.84 -10.76 9.74
CA LEU A 90 -18.45 -9.73 8.77
C LEU A 90 -17.83 -10.32 7.50
N LYS A 91 -17.03 -11.39 7.63
CA LYS A 91 -16.41 -12.08 6.48
C LYS A 91 -17.42 -12.79 5.57
N MET A 92 -18.62 -13.08 6.07
CA MET A 92 -19.68 -13.74 5.29
C MET A 92 -20.58 -12.74 4.56
N LEU A 93 -20.47 -11.45 4.89
CA LEU A 93 -21.29 -10.43 4.23
C LEU A 93 -20.88 -10.24 2.77
N PRO A 94 -21.84 -10.00 1.87
CA PRO A 94 -21.53 -9.67 0.49
C PRO A 94 -20.91 -8.27 0.37
N ASP A 95 -20.18 -8.03 -0.73
CA ASP A 95 -19.60 -6.73 -1.06
C ASP A 95 -20.63 -5.59 -1.20
N SER A 96 -21.91 -5.92 -1.39
CA SER A 96 -23.02 -4.94 -1.39
C SER A 96 -23.34 -4.38 0.00
N ALA A 97 -22.99 -5.12 1.06
CA ALA A 97 -23.18 -4.72 2.45
C ALA A 97 -21.88 -4.19 3.08
N LEU A 98 -20.74 -4.83 2.79
CA LEU A 98 -19.43 -4.44 3.30
C LEU A 98 -18.35 -4.62 2.23
N ASN A 99 -17.85 -3.50 1.68
CA ASN A 99 -16.91 -3.54 0.56
C ASN A 99 -15.49 -3.18 0.98
N PHE A 100 -14.60 -4.18 1.02
CA PHE A 100 -13.20 -3.99 1.39
C PHE A 100 -12.44 -3.10 0.39
N ALA A 101 -12.63 -3.31 -0.92
CA ALA A 101 -11.92 -2.56 -1.93
C ALA A 101 -12.29 -1.07 -1.91
N ALA A 102 -13.58 -0.74 -1.75
CA ALA A 102 -14.04 0.63 -1.62
C ALA A 102 -13.45 1.31 -0.38
N ALA A 103 -13.44 0.62 0.76
CA ALA A 103 -12.89 1.16 2.00
C ALA A 103 -11.38 1.47 1.87
N ILE A 104 -10.58 0.51 1.37
CA ILE A 104 -9.14 0.71 1.17
C ILE A 104 -8.86 1.78 0.12
N ASN A 105 -9.58 1.80 -1.01
CA ASN A 105 -9.37 2.81 -2.03
C ASN A 105 -9.70 4.22 -1.52
N SER A 106 -10.70 4.35 -0.64
CA SER A 106 -11.03 5.62 -0.01
C SER A 106 -9.98 6.03 1.03
N ASP A 107 -9.54 5.11 1.89
CA ASP A 107 -8.55 5.39 2.94
C ASP A 107 -7.16 5.73 2.36
N LEU A 108 -6.76 5.01 1.32
CA LEU A 108 -5.50 5.23 0.60
C LEU A 108 -5.60 6.32 -0.46
N LEU A 109 -6.73 7.01 -0.58
CA LEU A 109 -6.92 8.10 -1.53
C LEU A 109 -6.50 7.70 -2.95
N ALA A 110 -7.00 6.55 -3.41
CA ALA A 110 -6.55 5.87 -4.63
C ALA A 110 -6.56 6.76 -5.89
N GLU A 111 -7.48 7.71 -5.97
CA GLU A 111 -7.56 8.71 -7.05
C GLU A 111 -6.31 9.60 -7.14
N TYR A 112 -5.63 9.83 -6.03
CA TYR A 112 -4.47 10.71 -5.90
C TYR A 112 -3.17 9.94 -5.72
N SER A 113 -3.20 8.84 -4.97
CA SER A 113 -2.00 8.06 -4.65
C SER A 113 -1.69 6.98 -5.69
N HIS A 114 -2.68 6.63 -6.52
CA HIS A 114 -2.67 5.45 -7.40
C HIS A 114 -2.48 4.11 -6.68
N VAL A 115 -2.55 4.08 -5.34
CA VAL A 115 -2.52 2.85 -4.56
C VAL A 115 -3.95 2.38 -4.39
N LYS A 116 -4.29 1.31 -5.09
CA LYS A 116 -5.64 0.73 -5.07
C LYS A 116 -5.58 -0.78 -4.90
N VAL A 117 -6.68 -1.35 -4.42
CA VAL A 117 -6.83 -2.81 -4.40
C VAL A 117 -6.82 -3.31 -5.84
N ALA A 118 -5.99 -4.33 -6.11
CA ALA A 118 -5.91 -4.94 -7.42
C ALA A 118 -7.31 -5.40 -7.87
N GLY A 119 -7.67 -5.10 -9.12
CA GLY A 119 -8.95 -5.51 -9.70
C GLY A 119 -9.06 -7.03 -9.86
N PRO A 120 -10.24 -7.54 -10.28
CA PRO A 120 -10.50 -8.99 -10.38
C PRO A 120 -9.46 -9.76 -11.21
N VAL A 121 -8.98 -9.16 -12.32
CA VAL A 121 -7.94 -9.75 -13.17
C VAL A 121 -6.62 -9.93 -12.40
N GLY A 122 -6.17 -8.89 -11.70
CA GLY A 122 -4.94 -8.94 -10.90
C GLY A 122 -5.04 -9.92 -9.75
N GLN A 123 -6.16 -9.92 -9.02
CA GLN A 123 -6.40 -10.89 -7.94
C GLN A 123 -6.42 -12.33 -8.46
N HIS A 124 -7.05 -12.57 -9.60
CA HIS A 124 -7.09 -13.89 -10.20
C HIS A 124 -5.69 -14.34 -10.62
N ALA A 125 -4.93 -13.51 -11.34
CA ALA A 125 -3.55 -13.82 -11.75
C ALA A 125 -2.64 -14.14 -10.54
N ILE A 126 -2.76 -13.41 -9.43
CA ILE A 126 -1.99 -13.70 -8.21
C ILE A 126 -2.36 -15.08 -7.64
N ARG A 127 -3.66 -15.39 -7.57
CA ARG A 127 -4.15 -16.65 -6.96
C ARG A 127 -3.90 -17.87 -7.84
N SER A 128 -4.06 -17.75 -9.16
CA SER A 128 -3.96 -18.89 -10.07
C SER A 128 -2.57 -19.13 -10.64
N ASP A 129 -1.70 -18.11 -10.68
CA ASP A 129 -0.40 -18.22 -11.35
C ASP A 129 0.76 -17.92 -10.42
N LEU A 130 0.77 -16.75 -9.75
CA LEU A 130 1.88 -16.40 -8.86
C LEU A 130 2.02 -17.40 -7.71
N THR A 131 0.94 -17.61 -6.95
CA THR A 131 0.98 -18.43 -5.73
C THR A 131 1.38 -19.89 -6.04
N PRO A 132 0.75 -20.58 -7.02
CA PRO A 132 1.09 -21.98 -7.29
C PRO A 132 2.47 -22.16 -7.93
N ARG A 133 3.00 -21.15 -8.64
CA ARG A 133 4.29 -21.23 -9.32
C ARG A 133 5.45 -20.69 -8.47
N LEU A 134 5.18 -20.21 -7.25
CA LEU A 134 6.18 -19.54 -6.41
C LEU A 134 7.43 -20.42 -6.18
N SER A 135 7.26 -21.71 -5.91
CA SER A 135 8.36 -22.66 -5.70
C SER A 135 9.35 -22.71 -6.86
N ARG A 136 8.87 -22.55 -8.11
CA ARG A 136 9.73 -22.52 -9.30
C ARG A 136 10.47 -21.19 -9.45
N LEU A 137 9.92 -20.10 -8.90
CA LEU A 137 10.53 -18.77 -8.91
C LEU A 137 11.54 -18.58 -7.77
N MET A 138 11.48 -19.41 -6.72
CA MET A 138 12.34 -19.31 -5.54
C MET A 138 13.84 -19.30 -5.85
N PRO A 139 14.40 -20.14 -6.73
CA PRO A 139 15.84 -20.08 -7.03
C PRO A 139 16.27 -18.71 -7.58
N SER A 140 15.44 -18.10 -8.43
CA SER A 140 15.70 -16.79 -9.02
C SER A 140 15.55 -15.64 -8.02
N ILE A 141 14.55 -15.74 -7.14
CA ILE A 141 14.35 -14.77 -6.06
C ILE A 141 15.49 -14.87 -5.03
N ALA A 142 15.91 -16.08 -4.67
CA ALA A 142 16.97 -16.32 -3.71
C ALA A 142 18.33 -15.81 -4.22
N SER A 143 18.66 -16.07 -5.48
CA SER A 143 19.90 -15.57 -6.08
C SER A 143 19.93 -14.04 -6.14
N GLU A 144 18.82 -13.41 -6.52
CA GLU A 144 18.72 -11.95 -6.49
C GLU A 144 18.74 -11.39 -5.06
N THR A 145 18.15 -12.10 -4.10
CA THR A 145 18.18 -11.71 -2.68
C THR A 145 19.61 -11.69 -2.16
N VAL A 146 20.41 -12.72 -2.43
CA VAL A 146 21.83 -12.75 -2.05
C VAL A 146 22.59 -11.59 -2.71
N PHE A 147 22.37 -11.34 -4.00
CA PHE A 147 23.01 -10.24 -4.71
C PHE A 147 22.66 -8.87 -4.10
N ALA A 148 21.37 -8.62 -3.89
CA ALA A 148 20.87 -7.36 -3.34
C ALA A 148 21.36 -7.14 -1.90
N LEU A 149 21.30 -8.19 -1.07
CA LEU A 149 21.80 -8.13 0.29
C LEU A 149 23.30 -7.80 0.30
N LYS A 150 24.15 -8.46 -0.51
CA LYS A 150 25.59 -8.13 -0.56
C LYS A 150 25.87 -6.67 -0.93
N HIS A 151 25.04 -6.11 -1.80
CA HIS A 151 25.22 -4.75 -2.28
C HIS A 151 24.76 -3.68 -1.28
N TYR A 152 23.62 -3.90 -0.61
CA TYR A 152 23.04 -2.90 0.29
C TYR A 152 23.35 -3.14 1.78
N PHE A 153 23.86 -4.33 2.12
CA PHE A 153 24.36 -4.70 3.45
C PHE A 153 25.81 -5.20 3.30
N PRO A 154 26.83 -4.34 3.46
CA PRO A 154 28.21 -4.67 3.13
C PRO A 154 28.92 -5.54 4.20
N TRP A 155 28.34 -6.70 4.57
CA TRP A 155 28.90 -7.59 5.60
C TRP A 155 30.22 -8.27 5.17
N GLU A 156 30.52 -8.32 3.87
CA GLU A 156 31.73 -8.96 3.33
C GLU A 156 32.99 -8.10 3.51
N SER A 157 32.85 -6.82 3.89
CA SER A 157 33.99 -5.94 4.13
C SER A 157 34.86 -6.38 5.30
N GLY A 158 34.36 -7.26 6.19
CA GLY A 158 35.05 -7.71 7.40
C GLY A 158 35.06 -6.68 8.53
N ASP A 159 34.84 -5.40 8.20
CA ASP A 159 34.76 -4.29 9.12
C ASP A 159 33.31 -3.92 9.46
N TRP A 160 33.09 -3.44 10.69
CA TRP A 160 31.79 -2.90 11.06
C TRP A 160 31.48 -1.66 10.22
N THR A 161 30.32 -1.66 9.56
CA THR A 161 29.89 -0.56 8.69
C THR A 161 28.51 -0.05 9.13
N PRO A 162 28.35 1.27 9.38
CA PRO A 162 27.05 1.83 9.69
C PRO A 162 26.15 1.85 8.45
N ILE A 163 24.87 1.50 8.64
CA ILE A 163 23.86 1.54 7.59
C ILE A 163 22.58 2.21 8.08
N ILE A 164 21.83 2.80 7.16
CA ILE A 164 20.44 3.20 7.40
C ILE A 164 19.56 2.01 7.05
N ALA A 165 19.09 1.26 8.05
CA ALA A 165 18.39 -0.02 7.86
C ALA A 165 17.20 0.08 6.89
N PHE A 166 16.38 1.13 7.03
CA PHE A 166 15.23 1.35 6.14
C PHE A 166 15.65 1.56 4.68
N GLU A 167 16.71 2.33 4.44
CA GLU A 167 17.19 2.61 3.08
C GLU A 167 17.79 1.35 2.44
N ALA A 168 18.62 0.62 3.19
CA ALA A 168 19.19 -0.65 2.75
C ALA A 168 18.09 -1.69 2.44
N ALA A 169 17.09 -1.80 3.32
CA ALA A 169 15.92 -2.65 3.12
C ALA A 169 15.11 -2.24 1.89
N LEU A 170 14.81 -0.94 1.72
CA LEU A 170 14.05 -0.42 0.59
C LEU A 170 14.74 -0.74 -0.74
N ASN A 171 16.05 -0.56 -0.78
CA ASN A 171 16.85 -0.85 -1.96
C ASN A 171 16.87 -2.34 -2.30
N ALA A 172 17.11 -3.19 -1.30
CA ALA A 172 17.13 -4.64 -1.48
C ALA A 172 15.77 -5.17 -1.92
N VAL A 173 14.70 -4.77 -1.23
CA VAL A 173 13.32 -5.19 -1.51
C VAL A 173 12.86 -4.71 -2.89
N ALA A 174 13.17 -3.46 -3.28
CA ALA A 174 12.81 -2.96 -4.61
C ALA A 174 13.45 -3.80 -5.73
N GLN A 175 14.72 -4.18 -5.57
CA GLN A 175 15.43 -5.01 -6.53
C GLN A 175 14.91 -6.44 -6.59
N VAL A 176 14.69 -7.08 -5.44
CA VAL A 176 14.14 -8.45 -5.39
C VAL A 176 12.71 -8.48 -5.93
N SER A 177 11.88 -7.50 -5.58
CA SER A 177 10.51 -7.38 -6.11
C SER A 177 10.53 -7.17 -7.62
N ALA A 178 11.46 -6.36 -8.13
CA ALA A 178 11.62 -6.14 -9.55
C ALA A 178 11.99 -7.44 -10.30
N ARG A 179 12.80 -8.31 -9.70
CA ARG A 179 13.12 -9.62 -10.30
C ARG A 179 11.86 -10.48 -10.50
N LEU A 180 10.92 -10.41 -9.56
CA LEU A 180 9.66 -11.14 -9.63
C LEU A 180 8.64 -10.50 -10.60
N PHE A 181 8.51 -9.17 -10.61
CA PHE A 181 7.43 -8.50 -11.35
C PHE A 181 7.81 -8.06 -12.77
N VAL A 182 9.08 -7.67 -12.98
CA VAL A 182 9.55 -7.06 -14.24
C VAL A 182 10.74 -7.77 -14.87
N GLY A 183 11.28 -8.79 -14.19
CA GLY A 183 12.30 -9.69 -14.71
C GLY A 183 13.73 -9.17 -14.65
N GLU A 184 14.67 -9.98 -15.18
CA GLU A 184 16.12 -9.80 -14.96
C GLU A 184 16.64 -8.46 -15.50
N LYS A 185 16.15 -8.08 -16.68
CA LYS A 185 16.68 -6.93 -17.41
C LYS A 185 16.39 -5.62 -16.68
N LEU A 186 15.21 -5.51 -16.07
CA LEU A 186 14.79 -4.30 -15.36
C LEU A 186 15.11 -4.37 -13.86
N CYS A 187 15.27 -5.55 -13.26
CA CYS A 187 15.46 -5.65 -11.81
C CYS A 187 16.72 -4.97 -11.31
N ARG A 188 17.72 -4.79 -12.18
CA ARG A 188 18.96 -4.07 -11.87
C ARG A 188 19.09 -2.73 -12.61
N ASP A 189 18.11 -2.33 -13.43
CA ASP A 189 18.17 -1.02 -14.12
C ASP A 189 18.03 0.09 -13.07
N PRO A 190 19.06 0.95 -12.90
CA PRO A 190 19.02 2.01 -11.90
C PRO A 190 17.87 2.99 -12.08
N ARG A 191 17.38 3.18 -13.32
CA ARG A 191 16.21 4.02 -13.60
C ARG A 191 14.96 3.39 -13.03
N TRP A 192 14.75 2.09 -13.30
CA TRP A 192 13.61 1.35 -12.75
C TRP A 192 13.62 1.33 -11.22
N LEU A 193 14.78 1.03 -10.62
CA LEU A 193 14.92 1.00 -9.17
C LEU A 193 14.63 2.38 -8.55
N ARG A 194 15.14 3.46 -9.14
CA ARG A 194 14.84 4.82 -8.67
C ARG A 194 13.36 5.16 -8.83
N SER A 195 12.79 4.94 -10.01
CA SER A 195 11.41 5.33 -10.32
C SER A 195 10.37 4.51 -9.54
N SER A 196 10.60 3.21 -9.35
CA SER A 196 9.71 2.33 -8.57
C SER A 196 9.75 2.64 -7.07
N LYS A 197 10.94 2.86 -6.49
CA LYS A 197 11.08 3.33 -5.11
C LYS A 197 10.44 4.70 -4.91
N ALA A 198 10.73 5.66 -5.80
CA ALA A 198 10.15 7.00 -5.74
C ALA A 198 8.62 6.95 -5.87
N SER A 199 8.08 6.15 -6.81
CA SER A 199 6.63 5.93 -6.94
C SER A 199 6.04 5.38 -5.65
N THR A 200 6.72 4.43 -5.01
CA THR A 200 6.27 3.83 -3.75
C THR A 200 6.25 4.85 -2.62
N MET A 201 7.38 5.52 -2.36
CA MET A 201 7.50 6.47 -1.26
C MET A 201 6.62 7.70 -1.46
N MET A 202 6.57 8.24 -2.68
CA MET A 202 5.75 9.42 -2.99
C MET A 202 4.26 9.11 -3.01
N ALA A 203 3.84 7.87 -3.28
CA ALA A 203 2.44 7.48 -3.16
C ALA A 203 1.96 7.61 -1.71
N PHE A 204 2.68 7.03 -0.75
CA PHE A 204 2.33 7.14 0.66
C PHE A 204 2.55 8.55 1.22
N ALA A 205 3.58 9.26 0.78
CA ALA A 205 3.78 10.66 1.14
C ALA A 205 2.63 11.55 0.63
N THR A 206 2.13 11.29 -0.59
CA THR A 206 0.94 11.96 -1.15
C THR A 206 -0.29 11.68 -0.30
N ILE A 207 -0.50 10.44 0.14
CA ILE A 207 -1.61 10.10 1.05
C ILE A 207 -1.53 10.96 2.32
N LEU A 208 -0.38 10.96 3.00
CA LEU A 208 -0.20 11.71 4.24
C LEU A 208 -0.38 13.22 4.05
N ALA A 209 0.15 13.79 2.95
CA ALA A 209 0.01 15.20 2.63
C ALA A 209 -1.46 15.56 2.33
N MET A 210 -2.17 14.71 1.58
CA MET A 210 -3.56 14.91 1.17
C MET A 210 -4.55 14.71 2.32
N LYS A 211 -4.26 13.82 3.27
CA LYS A 211 -5.08 13.59 4.47
C LYS A 211 -5.19 14.82 5.38
N ARG A 212 -4.26 15.76 5.31
CA ARG A 212 -4.31 17.04 6.04
C ARG A 212 -5.40 17.99 5.55
N TRP A 213 -5.92 17.75 4.34
CA TRP A 213 -6.95 18.58 3.72
C TRP A 213 -8.32 17.92 3.84
N PRO A 214 -9.40 18.69 4.11
CA PRO A 214 -10.76 18.17 4.05
C PRO A 214 -11.05 17.56 2.67
N GLY A 215 -11.85 16.48 2.64
CA GLY A 215 -12.09 15.70 1.42
C GLY A 215 -12.53 16.53 0.21
N TRP A 216 -13.38 17.54 0.42
CA TRP A 216 -13.88 18.42 -0.65
C TRP A 216 -12.83 19.40 -1.21
N VAL A 217 -11.74 19.66 -0.49
CA VAL A 217 -10.63 20.53 -0.92
C VAL A 217 -9.61 19.74 -1.73
N ARG A 218 -9.49 18.43 -1.50
CA ARG A 218 -8.48 17.54 -2.12
C ARG A 218 -8.37 17.71 -3.65
N PRO A 219 -9.46 17.76 -4.45
CA PRO A 219 -9.35 17.95 -5.91
C PRO A 219 -8.66 19.25 -6.34
N LEU A 220 -8.77 20.31 -5.53
CA LEU A 220 -8.20 21.62 -5.83
C LEU A 220 -6.71 21.68 -5.46
N VAL A 221 -6.34 21.10 -4.30
CA VAL A 221 -4.98 21.19 -3.77
C VAL A 221 -4.03 20.15 -4.34
N TYR A 222 -4.53 18.99 -4.80
CA TYR A 222 -3.70 17.88 -5.27
C TYR A 222 -2.61 18.31 -6.26
N ARG A 223 -2.96 19.15 -7.24
CA ARG A 223 -2.03 19.65 -8.26
C ARG A 223 -0.92 20.54 -7.72
N PHE A 224 -1.03 21.02 -6.48
CA PHE A 224 -0.05 21.87 -5.80
C PHE A 224 0.73 21.12 -4.73
N VAL A 225 0.35 19.89 -4.39
CA VAL A 225 1.09 19.04 -3.46
C VAL A 225 2.39 18.56 -4.14
N PRO A 226 3.58 18.91 -3.61
CA PRO A 226 4.85 18.50 -4.20
C PRO A 226 5.00 16.99 -4.33
N GLU A 227 4.58 16.24 -3.31
CA GLU A 227 4.63 14.78 -3.27
C GLU A 227 3.82 14.16 -4.41
N ALA A 228 2.65 14.71 -4.71
CA ALA A 228 1.81 14.27 -5.83
C ALA A 228 2.49 14.53 -7.17
N ARG A 229 3.17 15.67 -7.33
CA ARG A 229 3.89 16.00 -8.57
C ARG A 229 5.08 15.06 -8.78
N GLU A 230 5.84 14.77 -7.73
CA GLU A 230 6.96 13.83 -7.80
C GLU A 230 6.47 12.39 -8.02
N LEU A 231 5.32 12.01 -7.44
CA LEU A 231 4.65 10.76 -7.73
C LEU A 231 4.32 10.62 -9.22
N GLU A 232 3.69 11.62 -9.83
CA GLU A 232 3.35 11.57 -11.26
C GLU A 232 4.60 11.45 -12.16
N LYS A 233 5.69 12.17 -11.82
CA LYS A 233 6.98 12.05 -12.53
C LYS A 233 7.57 10.64 -12.42
N ALA A 234 7.67 10.12 -11.19
CA ALA A 234 8.23 8.80 -10.92
C ALA A 234 7.40 7.70 -11.61
N ARG A 235 6.07 7.82 -11.58
CA ARG A 235 5.17 6.91 -12.30
C ARG A 235 5.37 7.02 -13.80
N ALA A 236 5.45 8.22 -14.37
CA ALA A 236 5.66 8.40 -15.81
C ALA A 236 6.96 7.73 -16.29
N GLU A 237 8.07 7.88 -15.54
CA GLU A 237 9.33 7.19 -15.85
C GLU A 237 9.19 5.67 -15.76
N ALA A 238 8.63 5.15 -14.66
CA ALA A 238 8.42 3.72 -14.46
C ALA A 238 7.54 3.10 -15.58
N LYS A 239 6.44 3.78 -15.92
CA LYS A 239 5.55 3.37 -17.02
C LYS A 239 6.26 3.37 -18.37
N GLY A 240 7.12 4.36 -18.63
CA GLY A 240 7.93 4.43 -19.84
C GLY A 240 8.86 3.22 -19.99
N LEU A 241 9.53 2.82 -18.91
CA LEU A 241 10.42 1.66 -18.88
C LEU A 241 9.65 0.34 -19.10
N LEU A 242 8.51 0.17 -18.43
CA LEU A 242 7.67 -1.02 -18.60
C LEU A 242 7.13 -1.14 -20.03
N ARG A 243 6.66 -0.03 -20.62
CA ARG A 243 6.21 -0.02 -22.03
C ARG A 243 7.34 -0.39 -22.98
N ALA A 244 8.55 0.11 -22.75
CA ALA A 244 9.71 -0.24 -23.59
C ALA A 244 10.07 -1.73 -23.48
N ALA A 245 10.05 -2.28 -22.25
CA ALA A 245 10.31 -3.69 -22.01
C ALA A 245 9.24 -4.60 -22.66
N ALA A 246 7.96 -4.25 -22.50
CA ALA A 246 6.85 -5.00 -23.11
C ALA A 246 6.95 -5.04 -24.64
N LYS A 247 7.25 -3.89 -25.27
CA LYS A 247 7.46 -3.82 -26.74
C LYS A 247 8.66 -4.66 -27.20
N ALA A 248 9.76 -4.66 -26.45
CA ALA A 248 10.95 -5.42 -26.80
C ALA A 248 10.74 -6.95 -26.74
N GLN A 249 9.83 -7.44 -25.90
CA GLN A 249 9.49 -8.86 -25.82
C GLN A 249 8.70 -9.35 -27.04
N LEU A 250 7.86 -8.50 -27.65
CA LEU A 250 7.05 -8.86 -28.81
C LEU A 250 7.87 -8.97 -30.10
N GLY A 251 8.88 -8.11 -30.27
CA GLY A 251 9.75 -8.13 -31.46
C GLY A 251 10.68 -9.34 -31.55
N ARG A 252 10.79 -10.15 -30.48
CA ARG A 252 11.71 -11.29 -30.41
C ARG A 252 11.04 -12.65 -30.51
N GLY A 253 9.71 -12.71 -30.62
CA GLY A 253 8.97 -13.98 -30.74
C GLY A 253 9.28 -14.96 -29.60
N SER A 254 8.59 -14.85 -28.47
CA SER A 254 8.44 -15.93 -27.45
C SER A 254 9.69 -16.68 -26.94
N GLU A 255 10.92 -16.24 -27.18
CA GLU A 255 12.12 -16.98 -26.73
C GLU A 255 12.60 -16.63 -25.31
N SER A 256 11.84 -15.85 -24.55
CA SER A 256 12.10 -15.69 -23.11
C SER A 256 10.86 -16.18 -22.34
N PRO A 257 10.82 -17.46 -21.95
CA PRO A 257 9.79 -18.02 -21.09
C PRO A 257 10.05 -17.60 -19.63
N GLU A 258 10.27 -16.31 -19.39
CA GLU A 258 10.42 -15.84 -18.02
C GLU A 258 9.03 -15.53 -17.44
N ASP A 259 8.59 -16.43 -16.55
CA ASP A 259 7.31 -16.42 -15.83
C ASP A 259 7.19 -15.22 -14.88
N PHE A 260 6.89 -14.06 -15.44
CA PHE A 260 6.54 -12.87 -14.66
C PHE A 260 5.09 -12.49 -14.83
N LEU A 261 4.63 -11.69 -13.86
CA LEU A 261 3.27 -11.19 -13.73
C LEU A 261 2.67 -10.66 -15.04
N ALA A 262 3.48 -10.03 -15.90
CA ALA A 262 3.09 -9.58 -17.24
C ALA A 262 2.40 -10.68 -18.07
N HIS A 263 3.02 -11.86 -18.15
CA HIS A 263 2.51 -13.00 -18.92
C HIS A 263 1.24 -13.58 -18.31
N TRP A 264 1.16 -13.65 -16.98
CA TRP A 264 -0.02 -14.18 -16.30
C TRP A 264 -1.23 -13.28 -16.51
N VAL A 265 -1.06 -11.96 -16.39
CA VAL A 265 -2.13 -10.98 -16.60
C VAL A 265 -2.71 -11.07 -18.01
N ILE A 266 -1.86 -11.19 -19.04
CA ILE A 266 -2.28 -11.39 -20.43
C ILE A 266 -3.09 -12.68 -20.59
N SER A 267 -2.66 -13.77 -19.95
CA SER A 267 -3.35 -15.07 -20.05
C SER A 267 -4.77 -15.05 -19.46
N LYS A 268 -5.05 -14.14 -18.51
CA LYS A 268 -6.36 -14.03 -17.83
C LYS A 268 -7.32 -13.08 -18.49
N ASN A 269 -6.81 -12.08 -19.20
CA ASN A 269 -7.62 -11.22 -20.02
C ASN A 269 -6.94 -11.05 -21.38
N PRO A 270 -7.29 -11.86 -22.39
CA PRO A 270 -6.74 -11.73 -23.73
C PRO A 270 -6.98 -10.35 -24.36
N ALA A 271 -8.03 -9.62 -23.95
CA ALA A 271 -8.24 -8.24 -24.39
C ALA A 271 -7.14 -7.30 -23.89
N TRP A 272 -6.48 -7.65 -22.77
CA TRP A 272 -5.33 -6.91 -22.26
C TRP A 272 -4.03 -7.27 -22.97
N ALA A 273 -3.98 -8.27 -23.85
CA ALA A 273 -2.79 -8.61 -24.61
C ALA A 273 -2.24 -7.40 -25.40
N GLN A 274 -3.11 -6.48 -25.81
CA GLN A 274 -2.75 -5.24 -26.51
C GLN A 274 -3.00 -3.97 -25.67
N ASP A 275 -3.56 -4.09 -24.45
CA ASP A 275 -3.75 -2.97 -23.52
C ASP A 275 -2.52 -2.85 -22.61
N TYR A 276 -1.46 -2.28 -23.15
CA TYR A 276 -0.21 -2.08 -22.42
C TYR A 276 -0.39 -1.16 -21.22
N ASP A 277 -1.31 -0.22 -21.28
CA ASP A 277 -1.51 0.73 -20.19
C ASP A 277 -2.12 0.04 -18.97
N ALA A 278 -3.12 -0.81 -19.16
CA ALA A 278 -3.67 -1.63 -18.09
C ALA A 278 -2.64 -2.59 -17.48
N GLN A 279 -1.79 -3.22 -18.30
CA GLN A 279 -0.72 -4.10 -17.82
C GLN A 279 0.33 -3.35 -16.99
N VAL A 280 0.79 -2.22 -17.52
CA VAL A 280 1.81 -1.36 -16.91
C VAL A 280 1.30 -0.81 -15.58
N ASP A 281 0.04 -0.38 -15.53
CA ASP A 281 -0.58 0.10 -14.30
C ASP A 281 -0.66 -0.99 -13.23
N LEU A 282 -1.13 -2.19 -13.59
CA LEU A 282 -1.22 -3.30 -12.65
C LEU A 282 0.15 -3.75 -12.13
N GLN A 283 1.17 -3.80 -12.98
CA GLN A 283 2.54 -4.13 -12.56
C GLN A 283 3.13 -3.10 -11.60
N LEU A 284 2.92 -1.82 -11.89
CA LEU A 284 3.40 -0.74 -11.02
C LEU A 284 2.67 -0.74 -9.68
N GLU A 285 1.34 -0.96 -9.68
CA GLU A 285 0.54 -1.10 -8.47
C GLU A 285 1.01 -2.26 -7.58
N LEU A 286 1.25 -3.43 -8.18
CA LEU A 286 1.73 -4.60 -7.44
C LEU A 286 3.16 -4.41 -6.92
N SER A 287 4.01 -3.72 -7.68
CA SER A 287 5.35 -3.35 -7.23
C SER A 287 5.28 -2.40 -6.03
N VAL A 288 4.46 -1.34 -6.08
CA VAL A 288 4.29 -0.38 -4.97
C VAL A 288 3.77 -1.08 -3.71
N ALA A 289 2.78 -1.96 -3.85
CA ALA A 289 2.23 -2.70 -2.72
C ALA A 289 3.27 -3.63 -2.06
N ALA A 290 4.04 -4.36 -2.87
CA ALA A 290 5.06 -5.30 -2.40
C ALA A 290 6.25 -4.59 -1.73
N ILE A 291 6.70 -3.47 -2.32
CA ILE A 291 7.90 -2.75 -1.85
C ILE A 291 7.63 -2.14 -0.47
N HIS A 292 6.55 -1.40 -0.29
CA HIS A 292 6.32 -0.67 0.96
C HIS A 292 6.14 -1.59 2.17
N THR A 293 5.29 -2.62 2.03
CA THR A 293 4.97 -3.54 3.13
C THR A 293 6.17 -4.41 3.52
N THR A 294 6.86 -4.99 2.53
CA THR A 294 8.04 -5.84 2.77
C THR A 294 9.21 -5.05 3.33
N THR A 295 9.43 -3.80 2.86
CA THR A 295 10.48 -2.92 3.43
C THR A 295 10.23 -2.65 4.91
N ASN A 296 9.00 -2.32 5.28
CA ASN A 296 8.65 -2.08 6.69
C ASN A 296 8.81 -3.35 7.53
N ALA A 297 8.31 -4.50 7.05
CA ALA A 297 8.45 -5.77 7.75
C ALA A 297 9.92 -6.16 7.94
N PHE A 298 10.74 -6.04 6.89
CA PHE A 298 12.16 -6.38 6.96
C PHE A 298 12.94 -5.43 7.86
N THR A 299 12.65 -4.13 7.81
CA THR A 299 13.28 -3.12 8.67
C THR A 299 12.94 -3.37 10.14
N ASN A 300 11.67 -3.59 10.47
CA ASN A 300 11.25 -3.87 11.85
C ASN A 300 11.85 -5.19 12.35
N MET A 301 11.92 -6.22 11.52
CA MET A 301 12.59 -7.48 11.88
C MET A 301 14.07 -7.27 12.24
N ILE A 302 14.78 -6.39 11.53
CA ILE A 302 16.17 -6.03 11.87
C ILE A 302 16.24 -5.36 13.26
N PHE A 303 15.32 -4.43 13.53
CA PHE A 303 15.27 -3.75 14.84
C PHE A 303 14.88 -4.69 15.97
N ASP A 304 13.91 -5.58 15.76
CA ASP A 304 13.47 -6.56 16.75
C ASP A 304 14.62 -7.51 17.10
N LEU A 305 15.38 -7.99 16.11
CA LEU A 305 16.55 -8.85 16.35
C LEU A 305 17.71 -8.12 17.03
N ALA A 306 17.85 -6.81 16.79
CA ALA A 306 18.83 -5.99 17.48
C ALA A 306 18.44 -5.74 18.95
N ALA A 307 17.14 -5.59 19.23
CA ALA A 307 16.61 -5.40 20.58
C ALA A 307 16.50 -6.71 21.38
N HIS A 308 16.33 -7.85 20.70
CA HIS A 308 16.12 -9.18 21.28
C HIS A 308 17.13 -10.21 20.73
N PRO A 309 18.43 -10.07 21.07
CA PRO A 309 19.49 -10.94 20.54
C PRO A 309 19.33 -12.43 20.94
N GLU A 310 18.56 -12.74 21.99
CA GLU A 310 18.23 -14.10 22.42
C GLU A 310 17.57 -14.95 21.32
N TYR A 311 16.87 -14.32 20.36
CA TYR A 311 16.23 -15.03 19.26
C TYR A 311 17.18 -15.34 18.09
N VAL A 312 18.33 -14.67 17.99
CA VAL A 312 19.22 -14.80 16.82
C VAL A 312 19.74 -16.22 16.66
N GLN A 313 20.19 -16.86 17.76
CA GLN A 313 20.72 -18.20 17.68
C GLN A 313 19.63 -19.24 17.38
N ILE A 314 18.45 -19.07 17.97
CA ILE A 314 17.28 -19.94 17.73
C ILE A 314 16.92 -19.93 16.23
N LEU A 315 16.82 -18.75 15.63
CA LEU A 315 16.52 -18.60 14.20
C LEU A 315 17.62 -19.20 13.31
N ARG A 316 18.90 -19.02 13.66
CA ARG A 316 20.01 -19.62 12.92
C ARG A 316 19.95 -21.14 12.93
N ASP A 317 19.63 -21.74 14.06
CA ASP A 317 19.55 -23.20 14.18
C ASP A 317 18.34 -23.76 13.43
N GLU A 318 17.21 -23.05 13.46
CA GLU A 318 16.04 -23.39 12.63
C GLU A 318 16.37 -23.33 11.13
N ILE A 319 17.02 -22.26 10.65
CA ILE A 319 17.43 -22.12 9.25
C ILE A 319 18.34 -23.27 8.83
N LYS A 320 19.36 -23.61 9.64
CA LYS A 320 20.26 -24.74 9.35
C LYS A 320 19.51 -26.06 9.26
N ALA A 321 18.60 -26.32 10.20
CA ALA A 321 17.80 -27.54 10.20
C ALA A 321 16.87 -27.63 8.98
N ALA A 322 16.28 -26.51 8.55
CA ALA A 322 15.44 -26.46 7.36
C ALA A 322 16.24 -26.71 6.07
N LEU A 323 17.43 -26.10 5.95
CA LEU A 323 18.32 -26.30 4.79
C LEU A 323 18.82 -27.74 4.71
N ALA A 324 19.16 -28.36 5.83
CA ALA A 324 19.59 -29.77 5.87
C ALA A 324 18.50 -30.75 5.42
N LYS A 325 17.21 -30.40 5.59
CA LYS A 325 16.07 -31.20 5.10
C LYS A 325 15.74 -30.95 3.63
N SER A 326 16.27 -29.89 3.03
CA SER A 326 15.97 -29.46 1.66
C SER A 326 17.04 -29.90 0.66
N GLN A 327 18.12 -30.52 1.14
CA GLN A 327 19.16 -31.18 0.34
C GLN A 327 18.83 -32.66 0.15
#